data_AF-A0A645BX21-F1
#
_entry.id   AF-A0A645BX21-F1
#
_cell.length_a   1.000
_cell.length_b   1.000
_cell.length_c   1.000
_cell.angle_alpha   90.00
_cell.angle_beta   90.00
_cell.angle_gamma   90.00
#
_symmetry.space_group_name_H-M   'P 1'
#
loop_
_entity.id
_entity.type
_entity.pdbx_description
1 polymer ?
#
loop_
_entity_poly.entity_id
_entity_poly.type
_entity_poly.pdbx_seq_one_letter_code
_entity_poly.pdbx_strand_id
1 'polypeptide(L)' 'MADISGSGSMYLTVSSLLDVHISGSGSVYYYGNPSVSVSISGSGHVVHQ' A
#
# COMPACT_ATOMS: atom_id res chain seq x y z
N MET A 1 2.90 8.58 -2.97
CA MET A 1 3.65 7.86 -1.93
C MET A 1 2.71 7.64 -0.76
N ALA A 2 2.49 6.38 -0.41
CA ALA A 2 1.70 5.99 0.76
C ALA A 2 2.66 5.36 1.78
N ASP A 3 2.71 5.92 2.99
CA ASP A 3 3.59 5.47 4.07
C ASP A 3 2.74 5.03 5.27
N ILE A 4 2.87 3.77 5.68
CA ILE A 4 2.21 3.25 6.89
C ILE A 4 3.28 2.89 7.92
N SER A 5 3.23 3.57 9.07
CA SER A 5 3.99 3.24 10.27
C SER A 5 3.03 2.69 11.33
N GLY A 6 3.15 1.40 11.67
CA GLY A 6 2.33 0.72 12.68
C GLY A 6 1.26 -0.23 12.12
N SER A 7 0.15 -0.40 12.84
CA SER A 7 -0.98 -1.28 12.51
C SER A 7 -2.16 -0.45 11.99
N GLY A 8 -2.11 -0.02 10.73
CA GLY A 8 -3.13 0.82 10.11
C GLY A 8 -3.58 0.30 8.75
N SER A 9 -4.82 0.61 8.38
CA SER A 9 -5.38 0.30 7.05
C SER A 9 -5.52 1.57 6.23
N MET A 10 -5.04 1.55 4.99
CA MET A 10 -5.13 2.69 4.07
C MET A 10 -5.91 2.28 2.82
N TYR A 11 -6.83 3.13 2.36
CA TYR A 11 -7.65 2.89 1.18
C TYR A 11 -7.42 4.02 0.19
N LEU A 12 -7.07 3.71 -1.06
CA LEU A 12 -6.81 4.73 -2.08
C LEU A 12 -7.19 4.28 -3.50
N THR A 13 -7.47 5.22 -4.37
CA THR A 13 -7.73 4.96 -5.80
C THR A 13 -6.59 5.57 -6.62
N VAL A 14 -5.98 4.77 -7.48
CA VAL A 14 -4.81 5.19 -8.26
C VAL A 14 -4.99 4.81 -9.72
N SER A 15 -4.73 5.76 -10.61
CA SER A 15 -4.95 5.61 -12.04
C SER A 15 -3.70 5.21 -12.83
N SER A 16 -2.50 5.52 -12.34
CA SER A 16 -1.26 5.39 -13.13
C SER A 16 -0.11 4.71 -12.39
N LEU A 17 0.32 5.24 -11.24
CA LEU A 17 1.50 4.71 -10.54
C LEU A 17 1.30 4.73 -9.02
N LEU A 18 1.53 3.59 -8.39
CA LEU A 18 1.38 3.39 -6.95
C LEU A 18 2.69 2.91 -6.35
N ASP A 19 3.32 3.76 -5.54
CA ASP A 19 4.51 3.45 -4.74
C ASP A 19 4.12 3.36 -3.26
N VAL A 20 4.28 2.17 -2.68
CA VAL A 20 3.86 1.81 -1.33
C VAL A 20 5.04 1.39 -0.50
N HIS A 21 5.22 2.05 0.65
CA HIS A 21 6.19 1.67 1.65
C HIS A 21 5.49 1.37 2.97
N ILE A 22 5.65 0.13 3.47
CA ILE A 22 5.05 -0.30 4.74
C ILE A 22 6.16 -0.68 5.70
N SER A 23 6.22 0.01 6.84
CA SER A 23 7.09 -0.34 7.95
C SER A 23 6.23 -0.76 9.15
N GLY A 24 6.10 -2.08 9.35
CA GLY A 24 5.23 -2.67 10.37
C GLY A 24 4.27 -3.73 9.82
N SER A 25 3.01 -3.70 10.27
CA SER A 25 1.98 -4.72 10.02
C SER A 25 0.67 -4.13 9.47
N GLY A 26 0.75 -2.95 8.84
CA GLY A 26 -0.38 -2.30 8.20
C GLY A 26 -0.78 -2.87 6.85
N SER A 27 -1.97 -2.49 6.38
CA SER A 27 -2.56 -2.95 5.13
C SER A 27 -2.90 -1.80 4.20
N VAL A 28 -2.56 -1.93 2.91
CA VAL A 28 -2.92 -0.95 1.87
C VAL A 28 -3.90 -1.59 0.91
N TYR A 29 -5.07 -0.99 0.76
CA TYR A 29 -6.10 -1.38 -0.19
C TYR A 29 -6.15 -0.33 -1.30
N TYR A 30 -6.02 -0.75 -2.55
CA TYR A 30 -6.07 0.17 -3.67
C TYR A 30 -7.04 -0.28 -4.77
N TYR A 31 -7.58 0.70 -5.49
CA TYR A 31 -8.44 0.49 -6.65
C TYR A 31 -7.82 1.11 -7.91
N GLY A 32 -8.08 0.50 -9.06
CA GLY A 32 -7.63 0.97 -10.38
C GLY A 32 -6.53 0.09 -10.98
N ASN A 33 -5.98 0.48 -12.13
CA ASN A 33 -4.94 -0.32 -12.81
C ASN A 33 -3.58 0.43 -12.87
N PRO A 34 -3.01 0.86 -11.73
CA PRO A 34 -1.71 1.50 -11.73
C PRO A 34 -0.57 0.48 -11.91
N SER A 35 0.61 0.96 -12.28
CA SER A 35 1.86 0.22 -12.09
C SER A 35 2.25 0.30 -10.61
N VAL A 36 2.44 -0.85 -9.96
CA VAL A 36 2.57 -0.97 -8.50
C VAL A 36 4.00 -1.34 -8.11
N SER A 37 4.62 -0.50 -7.28
CA SER A 37 5.92 -0.76 -6.64
C SER A 37 5.72 -0.81 -5.13
N VAL A 38 6.16 -1.91 -4.50
CA VAL A 38 5.86 -2.20 -3.09
C VAL A 38 7.13 -2.58 -2.36
N SER A 39 7.40 -1.88 -1.26
CA SER A 39 8.48 -2.19 -0.33
C SER A 39 7.90 -2.37 1.08
N ILE A 40 8.03 -3.57 1.65
CA ILE A 40 7.47 -3.90 2.97
C ILE A 40 8.58 -4.38 3.88
N SER A 41 8.78 -3.66 4.98
CA SER A 41 9.62 -4.08 6.10
C SER A 41 8.73 -4.47 7.28
N GLY A 42 8.44 -5.77 7.40
CA GLY A 42 7.56 -6.32 8.44
C GLY A 42 6.57 -7.35 7.90
N SER A 43 5.33 -7.32 8.41
CA SER A 43 4.27 -8.28 8.11
C SER A 43 3.04 -7.63 7.46
N GLY A 44 3.20 -6.44 6.88
CA GLY A 44 2.11 -5.73 6.21
C GLY A 44 1.73 -6.33 4.85
N HIS A 45 0.60 -5.88 4.29
CA HIS A 45 0.06 -6.41 3.04
C HIS A 45 -0.51 -5.32 2.13
N VAL A 46 -0.45 -5.54 0.81
CA VAL A 46 -1.09 -4.68 -0.20
C VAL A 46 -2.12 -5.50 -0.97
N VAL A 47 -3.35 -5.01 -1.04
CA VAL A 47 -4.50 -5.69 -1.63
C VAL A 47 -5.11 -4.81 -2.72
N HIS A 48 -5.27 -5.37 -3.90
CA HIS A 48 -6.03 -4.77 -4.98
C HIS A 48 -7.52 -5.12 -4.79
N GLN A 49 -8.40 -4.11 -4.76
CA GLN A 49 -9.85 -4.31 -4.71
C GLN A 49 -10.52 -4.15 -6.07
#